data_AF-A0A914U4X2-F1
#
_entry.id   AF-A0A914U4X2-F1
#
_cell.length_a   1.000
_cell.length_b   1.000
_cell.length_c   1.000
_cell.angle_alpha   90.00
_cell.angle_beta   90.00
_cell.angle_gamma   90.00
#
_symmetry.space_group_name_H-M   'P 1'
#
loop_
_entity.id
_entity.type
_entity.pdbx_description
1 polymer ?
#
loop_
_entity_poly.entity_id
_entity_poly.type
_entity_poly.pdbx_seq_one_letter_code
_entity_poly.pdbx_strand_id
1 'polypeptide(L)'
;DEWASLSAELGKDQGPVDDLWGWFYVMIEWMNCTSKSPLAWAAFDDRPEIRHLMKSNNFPSRLVLRGCPKEFFKIQAYLRSLGRCDSPNYFYLATLLKNAKSKADSNNDSPVATNGDGTSKAANDPKIENRENAMEKIVTRMNREEVYFARV
;
A
#
# COMPACT_ATOMS: atom_id res chain seq x y z
N ASP A 1 6.60 -3.67 -13.62
CA ASP A 1 5.14 -3.45 -13.61
C ASP A 1 4.65 -3.01 -12.25
N GLU A 2 3.80 -1.98 -12.22
CA GLU A 2 3.37 -1.30 -10.99
C GLU A 2 2.62 -2.23 -10.02
N TRP A 3 1.75 -3.10 -10.54
CA TRP A 3 0.95 -4.04 -9.75
C TRP A 3 1.57 -5.44 -9.64
N ALA A 4 2.71 -5.71 -10.27
CA ALA A 4 3.37 -7.00 -10.11
C ALA A 4 3.81 -7.21 -8.66
N SER A 5 3.76 -8.46 -8.19
CA SER A 5 4.37 -8.82 -6.93
C SER A 5 5.89 -8.58 -6.98
N LEU A 6 6.53 -8.50 -5.81
CA LEU A 6 7.99 -8.40 -5.76
C LEU A 6 8.67 -9.63 -6.39
N SER A 7 8.11 -10.83 -6.19
CA SER A 7 8.64 -12.06 -6.78
C SER A 7 8.62 -12.00 -8.31
N ALA A 8 7.50 -11.53 -8.87
CA ALA A 8 7.34 -11.36 -10.32
C ALA A 8 8.30 -10.31 -10.89
N GLU A 9 8.45 -9.14 -10.24
CA GLU A 9 9.42 -8.13 -10.69
C GLU A 9 10.88 -8.61 -10.63
N LEU A 10 11.19 -9.53 -9.72
CA LEU A 10 12.51 -10.16 -9.61
C LEU A 10 12.69 -11.37 -10.56
N GLY A 11 11.72 -11.65 -11.43
CA GLY A 11 11.79 -12.76 -12.39
C GLY A 11 11.75 -14.15 -11.72
N LYS A 12 11.22 -14.25 -10.50
CA LYS A 12 11.01 -15.54 -9.83
C LYS A 12 9.77 -16.22 -10.40
N ASP A 13 9.77 -17.54 -10.27
CA ASP A 13 8.61 -18.37 -10.61
C ASP A 13 7.38 -17.94 -9.80
N GLN A 14 6.25 -17.75 -10.49
CA GLN A 14 5.03 -17.17 -9.94
C GLN A 14 4.14 -18.24 -9.31
N GLY A 15 3.38 -17.85 -8.30
CA GLY A 15 2.36 -18.67 -7.65
C GLY A 15 1.07 -17.90 -7.39
N PRO A 16 0.04 -18.55 -6.79
CA PRO A 16 -1.26 -17.92 -6.56
C PRO A 16 -1.19 -16.65 -5.68
N VAL A 17 -0.17 -16.54 -4.83
CA VAL A 17 0.07 -15.36 -4.00
C VAL A 17 0.44 -14.12 -4.83
N ASP A 18 1.04 -14.28 -6.01
CA ASP A 18 1.47 -13.15 -6.83
C ASP A 18 0.27 -12.41 -7.44
N ASP A 19 -0.75 -13.15 -7.88
CA ASP A 19 -2.04 -12.57 -8.29
C ASP A 19 -2.72 -11.83 -7.13
N LEU A 20 -2.64 -12.38 -5.91
CA LEU A 20 -3.19 -11.72 -4.71
C LEU A 20 -2.45 -10.44 -4.35
N TRP A 21 -1.14 -10.37 -4.57
CA TRP A 21 -0.39 -9.12 -4.41
C TRP A 21 -0.86 -8.06 -5.40
N GLY A 22 -1.02 -8.42 -6.68
CA GLY A 22 -1.54 -7.49 -7.68
C GLY A 22 -2.95 -7.00 -7.36
N TRP A 23 -3.84 -7.92 -7.01
CA TRP A 23 -5.19 -7.59 -6.52
C TRP A 23 -5.15 -6.63 -5.32
N PHE A 24 -4.26 -6.88 -4.35
CA PHE A 24 -4.14 -6.04 -3.17
C PHE A 24 -3.65 -4.63 -3.50
N TYR A 25 -2.69 -4.49 -4.43
CA TYR A 25 -2.24 -3.18 -4.89
C TYR A 25 -3.34 -2.40 -5.60
N VAL A 26 -4.13 -3.05 -6.45
CA VAL A 26 -5.31 -2.41 -7.09
C VAL A 26 -6.30 -1.90 -6.03
N MET A 27 -6.56 -2.67 -4.97
CA MET A 27 -7.44 -2.20 -3.90
C MET A 27 -6.88 -0.99 -3.15
N ILE A 28 -5.56 -0.96 -2.86
CA ILE A 28 -4.93 0.21 -2.22
C ILE A 28 -5.06 1.43 -3.11
N GLU A 29 -4.82 1.26 -4.42
CA GLU A 29 -4.98 2.33 -5.39
C GLU A 29 -6.40 2.89 -5.40
N TRP A 30 -7.43 2.02 -5.38
CA TRP A 30 -8.82 2.45 -5.28
C TRP A 30 -9.15 3.15 -3.97
N MET A 31 -8.61 2.70 -2.84
CA MET A 31 -8.79 3.38 -1.56
C MET A 31 -8.17 4.79 -1.56
N ASN A 32 -7.14 5.00 -2.37
CA ASN A 32 -6.42 6.25 -2.50
C ASN A 32 -6.66 6.96 -3.85
N CYS A 33 -7.77 6.68 -4.53
CA CYS A 33 -8.01 7.11 -5.92
C CYS A 33 -8.04 8.64 -6.13
N THR A 34 -8.21 9.42 -5.07
CA THR A 34 -8.16 10.89 -5.09
C THR A 34 -6.75 11.45 -4.88
N SER A 35 -5.79 10.60 -4.49
CA SER A 35 -4.38 10.95 -4.31
C SER A 35 -3.68 11.04 -5.66
N LYS A 36 -2.76 12.01 -5.80
CA LYS A 36 -1.83 12.07 -6.94
C LYS A 36 -0.86 10.88 -6.98
N SER A 37 -0.62 10.26 -5.82
CA SER A 37 0.24 9.09 -5.66
C SER A 37 -0.56 8.05 -4.87
N PRO A 38 -1.39 7.24 -5.57
CA PRO A 38 -2.31 6.32 -4.90
C PRO A 38 -1.59 5.10 -4.30
N LEU A 39 -0.47 4.71 -4.91
CA LEU A 39 0.51 3.76 -4.37
C LEU A 39 1.74 4.49 -3.84
N ALA A 40 2.39 3.91 -2.82
CA ALA A 40 3.57 4.53 -2.19
C ALA A 40 4.75 4.71 -3.16
N TRP A 41 4.82 3.88 -4.20
CA TRP A 41 5.84 3.91 -5.25
C TRP A 41 5.41 4.61 -6.54
N ALA A 42 4.18 5.14 -6.61
CA ALA A 42 3.67 5.76 -7.83
C ALA A 42 4.52 6.97 -8.30
N ALA A 43 5.20 7.65 -7.36
CA ALA A 43 6.10 8.76 -7.67
C ALA A 43 7.53 8.33 -8.09
N PHE A 44 7.84 7.03 -8.08
CA PHE A 44 9.18 6.47 -8.30
C PHE A 44 9.17 5.44 -9.43
N ASP A 45 8.44 5.74 -10.52
CA ASP A 45 8.32 4.80 -11.65
C ASP A 45 9.68 4.52 -12.32
N ASP A 46 10.55 5.53 -12.35
CA ASP A 46 11.92 5.49 -12.86
C ASP A 46 12.93 4.78 -11.94
N ARG A 47 12.55 4.50 -10.68
CA ARG A 47 13.42 3.90 -9.65
C ARG A 47 12.87 2.55 -9.14
N PRO A 48 13.04 1.46 -9.91
CA PRO A 48 12.53 0.14 -9.55
C PRO A 48 13.06 -0.37 -8.21
N GLU A 49 14.28 -0.01 -7.81
CA GLU A 49 14.88 -0.37 -6.53
C GLU A 49 14.10 0.15 -5.32
N ILE A 50 13.54 1.37 -5.42
CA ILE A 50 12.71 1.93 -4.36
C ILE A 50 11.37 1.23 -4.30
N ARG A 51 10.76 0.96 -5.46
CA ARG A 51 9.54 0.17 -5.55
C ARG A 51 9.72 -1.21 -4.94
N HIS A 52 10.83 -1.90 -5.25
CA HIS A 52 11.15 -3.20 -4.67
C HIS A 52 11.31 -3.14 -3.15
N LEU A 53 12.02 -2.13 -2.64
CA LEU A 53 12.14 -1.90 -1.20
C LEU A 53 10.77 -1.72 -0.55
N MET A 54 9.87 -0.92 -1.13
CA MET A 54 8.53 -0.68 -0.60
C MET A 54 7.63 -1.92 -0.60
N LYS A 55 7.80 -2.80 -1.61
CA LYS A 55 7.08 -4.08 -1.71
C LYS A 55 7.66 -5.18 -0.82
N SER A 56 8.85 -4.98 -0.26
CA SER A 56 9.51 -5.98 0.60
C SER A 56 8.73 -6.26 1.90
N ASN A 57 9.01 -7.43 2.48
CA ASN A 57 8.40 -7.84 3.74
C ASN A 57 8.81 -6.95 4.93
N ASN A 58 10.00 -6.37 4.89
CA ASN A 58 10.55 -5.55 5.97
C ASN A 58 10.05 -4.10 5.94
N PHE A 59 9.48 -3.67 4.81
CA PHE A 59 9.03 -2.29 4.69
C PHE A 59 7.82 -1.99 5.59
N PRO A 60 7.82 -0.86 6.32
CA PRO A 60 6.74 -0.50 7.23
C PRO A 60 5.38 -0.41 6.54
N SER A 61 4.45 -1.31 6.90
CA SER A 61 3.10 -1.36 6.35
C SER A 61 2.34 -0.03 6.43
N ARG A 62 2.60 0.77 7.47
CA ARG A 62 1.93 2.07 7.67
C ARG A 62 2.22 3.08 6.55
N LEU A 63 3.36 2.94 5.88
CA LEU A 63 3.73 3.82 4.78
C LEU A 63 3.04 3.40 3.47
N VAL A 64 2.90 2.11 3.23
CA VAL A 64 2.21 1.57 2.04
C VAL A 64 0.69 1.71 2.16
N LEU A 65 0.15 1.41 3.34
CA LEU A 65 -1.29 1.36 3.61
C LEU A 65 -1.84 2.66 4.20
N ARG A 66 -1.22 3.79 3.87
CA ARG A 66 -1.68 5.08 4.36
C ARG A 66 -3.09 5.34 3.83
N GLY A 67 -4.00 5.74 4.72
CA GLY A 67 -5.41 5.99 4.38
C GLY A 67 -6.29 4.75 4.26
N CYS A 68 -5.70 3.55 4.33
CA CYS A 68 -6.45 2.30 4.21
C CYS A 68 -7.07 1.85 5.56
N PRO A 69 -8.18 1.07 5.53
CA PRO A 69 -8.77 0.46 6.73
C PRO A 69 -7.81 -0.46 7.49
N LYS A 70 -8.04 -0.67 8.79
CA LYS A 70 -7.18 -1.51 9.63
C LYS A 70 -7.11 -2.96 9.14
N GLU A 71 -8.15 -3.44 8.47
CA GLU A 71 -8.25 -4.77 7.88
C GLU A 71 -7.19 -4.99 6.80
N PHE A 72 -6.78 -3.95 6.07
CA PHE A 72 -5.74 -4.05 5.04
C PHE A 72 -4.38 -4.43 5.65
N PHE A 73 -4.08 -4.02 6.89
CA PHE A 73 -2.86 -4.44 7.58
C PHE A 73 -2.86 -5.95 7.85
N LYS A 74 -4.04 -6.54 8.15
CA LYS A 74 -4.18 -7.97 8.35
C LYS A 74 -4.06 -8.73 7.02
N ILE A 75 -4.66 -8.20 5.95
CA ILE A 75 -4.51 -8.75 4.60
C ILE A 75 -3.03 -8.76 4.21
N GLN A 76 -2.32 -7.63 4.34
CA GLN A 76 -0.91 -7.55 3.99
C GLN A 76 -0.06 -8.51 4.83
N ALA A 77 -0.28 -8.57 6.15
CA ALA A 77 0.46 -9.50 7.01
C ALA A 77 0.24 -10.97 6.60
N TYR A 78 -0.99 -11.31 6.22
CA TYR A 78 -1.32 -12.64 5.71
C TYR A 78 -0.63 -12.95 4.38
N LEU A 79 -0.67 -12.03 3.40
CA LEU A 79 0.02 -12.21 2.12
C LEU A 79 1.53 -12.36 2.30
N ARG A 80 2.14 -11.64 3.24
CA ARG A 80 3.58 -11.77 3.58
C ARG A 80 3.95 -13.12 4.19
N SER A 81 2.99 -13.82 4.80
CA SER A 81 3.21 -15.16 5.36
C SER A 81 3.07 -16.30 4.34
N LEU A 82 2.51 -16.02 3.16
CA LEU A 82 2.34 -17.02 2.12
C LEU A 82 3.61 -17.20 1.30
N GLY A 83 3.99 -18.46 1.10
CA GLY A 83 4.96 -18.88 0.10
C GLY A 83 4.32 -19.09 -1.27
N ARG A 84 5.18 -19.28 -2.28
CA ARG A 84 4.76 -19.49 -3.68
C ARG A 84 3.80 -20.67 -3.85
N CYS A 85 4.05 -21.78 -3.15
CA CYS A 85 3.28 -23.01 -3.32
C CYS A 85 2.09 -23.13 -2.34
N ASP A 86 1.88 -22.14 -1.49
CA ASP A 86 0.81 -22.19 -0.49
C ASP A 86 -0.54 -21.93 -1.14
N SER A 87 -1.58 -22.62 -0.66
CA SER A 87 -2.95 -22.38 -1.07
C SER A 87 -3.53 -21.22 -0.26
N PRO A 88 -3.92 -20.09 -0.88
CA PRO A 88 -4.46 -18.96 -0.15
C PRO A 88 -5.86 -19.26 0.42
N ASN A 89 -6.11 -18.80 1.63
CA ASN A 89 -7.40 -18.83 2.29
C ASN A 89 -8.25 -17.63 1.84
N TYR A 90 -8.88 -17.78 0.68
CA TYR A 90 -9.74 -16.73 0.11
C TYR A 90 -10.94 -16.37 1.00
N PHE A 91 -11.45 -17.33 1.79
CA PHE A 91 -12.54 -17.06 2.73
C PHE A 91 -12.13 -16.11 3.86
N TYR A 92 -10.89 -16.26 4.36
CA TYR A 92 -10.31 -15.34 5.34
C TYR A 92 -10.18 -13.92 4.76
N LEU A 93 -9.64 -13.79 3.54
CA LEU A 93 -9.55 -12.50 2.83
C LEU A 93 -10.93 -11.84 2.66
N ALA A 94 -11.93 -12.60 2.20
CA ALA A 94 -13.30 -12.11 2.05
C ALA A 94 -13.91 -11.65 3.39
N THR A 95 -13.63 -12.38 4.47
CA THR A 95 -14.08 -12.01 5.83
C THR A 95 -13.46 -10.68 6.28
N LEU A 96 -12.17 -10.46 6.02
CA LEU A 96 -11.51 -9.19 6.33
C LEU A 96 -12.12 -8.03 5.54
N LEU A 97 -12.43 -8.21 4.26
CA LEU A 97 -13.09 -7.19 3.46
C LEU A 97 -14.51 -6.89 3.92
N LYS A 98 -15.29 -7.91 4.27
CA LYS A 98 -16.62 -7.74 4.85
C LYS A 98 -16.56 -6.91 6.13
N ASN A 99 -15.59 -7.19 7.00
CA ASN A 99 -15.39 -6.43 8.24
C ASN A 99 -15.01 -4.96 7.97
N ALA A 100 -14.18 -4.70 6.96
CA ALA A 100 -13.82 -3.34 6.55
C ALA A 100 -15.05 -2.56 6.09
N LYS A 101 -15.89 -3.19 5.25
CA LYS A 101 -17.15 -2.61 4.77
C LYS A 101 -18.11 -2.32 5.92
N SER A 102 -18.38 -3.30 6.78
CA SER A 102 -19.33 -3.13 7.90
C SER A 102 -18.94 -1.98 8.84
N LYS A 103 -17.64 -1.75 9.04
CA LYS A 103 -17.16 -0.61 9.84
C LYS A 103 -17.31 0.74 9.14
N ALA A 104 -17.13 0.76 7.82
CA ALA A 104 -17.40 1.97 7.04
C ALA A 104 -18.89 2.31 7.09
N ASP A 105 -19.77 1.32 6.92
CA ASP A 105 -21.22 1.48 7.00
C ASP A 105 -21.65 1.99 8.39
N SER A 106 -21.12 1.42 9.47
CA SER A 106 -21.45 1.88 10.84
C SER A 106 -21.01 3.32 11.13
N ASN A 107 -19.95 3.81 10.48
CA ASN A 107 -19.50 5.19 10.65
C ASN A 107 -20.39 6.18 9.87
N ASN A 108 -21.05 5.74 8.81
CA ASN A 108 -21.90 6.58 7.97
C ASN A 108 -23.31 6.79 8.54
N ASP A 109 -23.71 6.06 9.57
CA ASP A 109 -25.02 6.17 10.23
C ASP A 109 -25.05 7.23 11.35
N SER A 110 -23.95 7.98 11.52
CA SER A 110 -23.93 9.19 12.36
C SER A 110 -24.53 10.35 11.56
N PRO A 111 -25.46 11.17 12.13
CA PRO A 111 -26.18 12.17 11.36
C PRO A 111 -25.17 13.18 10.79
N VAL A 112 -25.17 13.31 9.47
CA VAL A 112 -24.33 14.26 8.75
C VAL A 112 -24.75 15.67 9.19
N ALA A 113 -23.90 16.37 9.91
CA ALA A 113 -24.08 17.81 10.14
C ALA A 113 -23.82 18.50 8.80
N THR A 114 -24.88 18.85 8.09
CA THR A 114 -24.82 19.69 6.88
C THR A 114 -24.41 21.10 7.28
N ASN A 115 -23.11 21.38 7.28
CA ASN A 115 -22.62 22.75 7.19
C ASN A 115 -21.88 22.87 5.86
N GLY A 116 -22.51 23.58 4.92
CA GLY A 116 -21.90 23.93 3.64
C GLY A 116 -20.72 24.87 3.84
N ASP A 117 -19.71 24.76 2.98
CA ASP A 117 -19.49 25.75 1.93
C ASP A 117 -18.48 25.20 0.92
N GLY A 118 -18.68 25.53 -0.34
CA GLY A 118 -17.79 25.12 -1.43
C GLY A 118 -16.49 25.92 -1.45
N THR A 119 -15.40 25.30 -1.90
CA THR A 119 -14.51 25.87 -2.93
C THR A 119 -13.39 24.89 -3.26
N SER A 120 -13.41 24.39 -4.49
CA SER A 120 -12.34 23.65 -5.12
C SER A 120 -11.13 24.56 -5.29
N LYS A 121 -9.99 24.22 -4.70
CA LYS A 121 -8.66 24.71 -5.10
C LYS A 121 -7.70 23.53 -5.19
N ALA A 122 -7.62 22.95 -6.37
CA ALA A 122 -6.59 22.00 -6.75
C ALA A 122 -5.63 22.68 -7.74
N ALA A 123 -4.48 23.13 -7.26
CA ALA A 123 -3.21 23.25 -7.99
C ALA A 123 -2.18 23.92 -7.06
N ASN A 124 -1.09 23.22 -6.77
CA ASN A 124 0.10 23.67 -6.01
C ASN A 124 -0.08 23.94 -4.52
N ASP A 125 -0.27 22.87 -3.72
CA ASP A 125 -0.10 22.92 -2.26
C ASP A 125 1.35 22.52 -1.87
N PRO A 126 2.17 23.44 -1.32
CA PRO A 126 3.57 23.18 -0.93
C PRO A 126 3.71 22.12 0.19
N LYS A 127 2.61 21.68 0.80
CA LYS A 127 2.62 20.53 1.72
C LYS A 127 2.90 19.19 1.04
N ILE A 128 2.62 19.02 -0.26
CA ILE A 128 2.77 17.73 -0.95
C ILE A 128 4.24 17.48 -1.30
N GLU A 129 4.92 18.47 -1.89
CA GLU A 129 6.34 18.41 -2.24
C GLU A 129 7.23 18.15 -1.02
N ASN A 130 6.92 18.80 0.12
CA ASN A 130 7.66 18.58 1.36
C ASN A 130 7.48 17.16 1.94
N ARG A 131 6.42 16.43 1.53
CA ARG A 131 6.14 15.05 1.98
C ARG A 131 6.82 14.00 1.11
N GLU A 132 6.91 14.23 -0.19
CA GLU A 132 7.71 13.40 -1.09
C GLU A 132 9.19 13.43 -0.66
N ASN A 133 9.69 14.63 -0.35
CA ASN A 133 11.01 14.83 0.23
C ASN A 133 11.19 14.10 1.59
N ALA A 134 10.13 14.00 2.41
CA ALA A 134 10.20 13.25 3.68
C ALA A 134 10.22 11.73 3.47
N MET A 135 9.41 11.23 2.53
CA MET A 135 9.40 9.82 2.15
C MET A 135 10.75 9.41 1.54
N GLU A 136 11.31 10.25 0.67
CA GLU A 136 12.64 10.03 0.09
C GLU A 136 13.74 10.03 1.16
N LYS A 137 13.67 10.91 2.17
CA LYS A 137 14.58 10.87 3.33
C LYS A 137 14.44 9.58 4.14
N ILE A 138 13.23 9.07 4.35
CA ILE A 138 12.98 7.80 5.05
C ILE A 138 13.55 6.63 4.25
N VAL A 139 13.27 6.58 2.95
CA VAL A 139 13.78 5.55 2.03
C VAL A 139 15.31 5.58 1.99
N THR A 140 15.91 6.76 1.86
CA THR A 140 17.37 6.95 1.86
C THR A 140 17.99 6.48 3.18
N ARG A 141 17.35 6.79 4.32
CA ARG A 141 17.79 6.32 5.64
C ARG A 141 17.70 4.79 5.76
N MET A 142 16.59 4.20 5.33
CA MET A 142 16.38 2.75 5.38
C MET A 142 17.35 1.99 4.47
N ASN A 143 17.59 2.48 3.25
CA ASN A 143 18.54 1.89 2.32
C ASN A 143 19.97 1.89 2.90
N ARG A 144 20.33 2.94 3.66
CA ARG A 144 21.62 2.99 4.38
C ARG A 144 21.74 1.91 5.46
N GLU A 145 20.67 1.64 6.18
CA GLU A 145 20.63 0.65 7.27
C GLU A 145 20.60 -0.79 6.74
N GLU A 146 19.87 -1.07 5.65
CA GLU A 146 19.88 -2.41 5.03
C GLU A 146 21.25 -2.78 4.41
N VAL A 147 22.02 -1.80 3.92
CA VAL A 147 23.42 -2.03 3.50
C VAL A 147 24.32 -2.43 4.69
N TYR A 148 23.97 -2.05 5.92
CA TYR A 148 24.68 -2.48 7.13
C TYR A 148 24.27 -3.89 7.60
N PHE A 149 23.02 -4.30 7.40
CA PHE A 149 22.55 -5.65 7.76
C PHE A 149 22.84 -6.72 6.68
N ALA A 150 23.01 -6.34 5.42
CA ALA A 150 23.37 -7.26 4.33
C ALA A 150 24.88 -7.59 4.25
N ARG A 151 25.68 -7.13 5.22
CA ARG A 151 27.14 -7.33 5.30
C ARG A 151 27.62 -8.21 6.47
N VAL A 152 26.72 -8.95 7.12
CA VAL A 152 27.07 -9.91 8.18
C VAL A 152 26.79 -11.34 7.72
#